data_AF-A0A9W8VZK8-F1
#
_entry.id   AF-A0A9W8VZK8-F1
#
_cell.length_a   1.000
_cell.length_b   1.000
_cell.length_c   1.000
_cell.angle_alpha   90.00
_cell.angle_beta   90.00
_cell.angle_gamma   90.00
#
_symmetry.space_group_name_H-M   'P 1'
#
loop_
_entity.id
_entity.type
_entity.pdbx_description
1 polymer ?
#
loop_
_entity_poly.entity_id
_entity_poly.type
_entity_poly.pdbx_seq_one_letter_code
_entity_poly.pdbx_strand_id
1 'polypeptide(L)'
;ADYVYLQSTKKSDGRFKFDMKVWKNIGGGSTKLKSEGNKFCNMHGHADGRQDYVWTLSTGKITVWPNLEKKSVRGDDDYFWGPPKELWTSGRNLDRRDLHLVDWNNDGACDIAWVDTNNNNRVWLNNYKTTGTFTGPTSPTQRQS
;
A
#
# COMPACT_ATOMS: atom_id res chain seq x y z
N ALA A 1 -13.16 8.65 5.53
CA ALA A 1 -13.09 8.80 7.00
C ALA A 1 -14.15 9.80 7.45
N ASP A 2 -14.82 9.54 8.56
CA ASP A 2 -15.70 10.52 9.21
C ASP A 2 -14.83 11.56 9.93
N TYR A 3 -15.33 12.80 10.02
CA TYR A 3 -14.61 13.88 10.68
C TYR A 3 -15.32 14.27 11.96
N VAL A 4 -14.55 14.36 13.04
CA VAL A 4 -15.02 14.85 14.33
C VAL A 4 -14.22 16.10 14.68
N TYR A 5 -14.92 17.18 15.00
CA TYR A 5 -14.33 18.40 15.52
C TYR A 5 -14.85 18.63 16.94
N LEU A 6 -13.93 18.79 17.89
CA LEU A 6 -14.24 19.13 19.27
C LEU A 6 -13.74 20.55 19.54
N GLN A 7 -14.65 21.42 19.96
CA GLN A 7 -14.32 22.74 20.49
C GLN A 7 -14.63 22.77 21.97
N SER A 8 -13.69 23.27 22.78
CA SER A 8 -13.91 23.48 24.21
C SER A 8 -14.02 24.96 24.54
N THR A 9 -14.95 25.29 25.43
CA THR A 9 -15.15 26.66 25.93
C THR A 9 -15.20 26.62 27.45
N LYS A 10 -14.29 27.33 28.11
CA LYS A 10 -14.27 27.47 29.58
C LYS A 10 -15.42 28.36 30.02
N LYS A 11 -16.25 27.88 30.95
CA LYS A 11 -17.36 28.61 31.56
C LYS A 11 -16.88 29.38 32.80
N SER A 12 -17.69 30.36 33.21
CA SER A 12 -17.42 31.21 34.39
C SER A 12 -17.35 30.42 35.71
N ASP A 13 -17.97 29.23 35.77
CA ASP A 13 -17.93 28.32 36.92
C ASP A 13 -16.72 27.36 36.90
N GLY A 14 -15.75 27.60 36.01
CA GLY A 14 -14.53 26.80 35.90
C GLY A 14 -14.68 25.48 35.12
N ARG A 15 -15.90 25.09 34.72
CA ARG A 15 -16.14 23.89 33.91
C ARG A 15 -15.93 24.18 32.43
N PHE A 16 -15.69 23.15 31.63
CA PHE A 16 -15.62 23.26 30.16
C PHE A 16 -16.92 22.77 29.53
N LYS A 17 -17.42 23.54 28.56
CA LYS A 17 -18.39 23.05 27.58
C LYS A 17 -17.61 22.45 26.42
N PHE A 18 -18.04 21.29 25.93
CA PHE A 18 -17.54 20.73 24.67
C PHE A 18 -18.65 20.76 23.63
N ASP A 19 -18.37 21.38 22.49
CA ASP A 19 -19.21 21.34 21.30
C ASP A 19 -18.59 20.35 20.32
N MET A 20 -19.28 19.25 20.08
CA MET A 20 -18.86 18.21 19.14
C MET A 20 -19.65 18.36 17.84
N LYS A 21 -18.93 18.47 16.72
CA LYS A 21 -19.50 18.42 15.37
C LYS A 21 -19.02 17.17 14.67
N VAL A 22 -19.95 16.41 14.12
CA VAL A 22 -19.68 15.15 13.41
C VAL A 22 -20.15 15.30 11.98
N TRP A 23 -19.26 15.02 11.02
CA TRP A 23 -19.60 14.96 9.61
C TRP A 23 -19.42 13.52 9.11
N LYS A 24 -20.54 12.92 8.73
CA LYS A 24 -20.57 11.61 8.07
C LYS A 24 -20.04 11.75 6.65
N ASN A 25 -19.05 10.95 6.31
CA ASN A 25 -18.56 10.86 4.94
C ASN A 25 -19.58 10.11 4.08
N ILE A 26 -20.09 10.76 3.02
CA ILE A 26 -21.11 10.21 2.11
C ILE A 26 -20.53 9.52 0.86
N GLY A 27 -19.23 9.23 0.85
CA GLY A 27 -18.61 8.40 -0.20
C GLY A 27 -17.91 9.16 -1.34
N GLY A 28 -17.91 10.50 -1.34
CA GLY A 28 -17.23 11.32 -2.35
C GLY A 28 -15.97 12.00 -1.81
N GLY A 29 -14.80 11.61 -2.32
CA GLY A 29 -13.50 12.20 -1.95
C GLY A 29 -12.96 11.76 -0.57
N SER A 30 -11.69 11.35 -0.52
CA SER A 30 -10.97 10.98 0.72
C SER A 30 -11.71 9.99 1.65
N THR A 31 -12.37 8.97 1.08
CA THR A 31 -12.93 7.84 1.86
C THR A 31 -11.83 6.93 2.40
N LYS A 32 -10.64 6.98 1.80
CA LYS A 32 -9.43 6.25 2.18
C LYS A 32 -8.30 7.26 2.28
N LEU A 33 -7.55 7.27 3.38
CA LEU A 33 -6.39 8.14 3.53
C LEU A 33 -5.42 7.83 2.39
N LYS A 34 -5.03 8.84 1.59
CA LYS A 34 -4.07 8.64 0.48
C LYS A 34 -2.79 7.98 0.97
N SER A 35 -2.38 8.24 2.22
CA SER A 35 -1.22 7.61 2.85
C SER A 35 -1.27 6.08 2.90
N GLU A 36 -2.46 5.45 2.96
CA GLU A 36 -2.59 3.99 3.05
C GLU A 36 -2.26 3.27 1.72
N GLY A 37 -2.26 4.01 0.61
CA GLY A 37 -1.91 3.47 -0.70
C GLY A 37 -0.41 3.48 -0.98
N ASN A 38 0.36 4.32 -0.29
CA ASN A 38 1.80 4.44 -0.46
C ASN A 38 2.49 3.31 0.30
N LYS A 39 3.27 2.50 -0.40
CA LYS A 39 4.06 1.41 0.16
C LYS A 39 5.46 1.46 -0.44
N PHE A 40 6.40 0.73 0.16
CA PHE A 40 7.74 0.51 -0.37
C PHE A 40 8.02 -0.99 -0.32
N CYS A 41 8.44 -1.56 -1.44
CA CYS A 41 8.82 -2.97 -1.51
C CYS A 41 9.79 -3.24 -2.67
N ASN A 42 10.65 -4.24 -2.57
CA ASN A 42 11.51 -4.69 -3.68
C ASN A 42 10.66 -5.44 -4.74
N MET A 43 9.84 -4.72 -5.50
CA MET A 43 8.89 -5.31 -6.45
C MET A 43 9.56 -5.71 -7.77
N HIS A 44 10.62 -5.02 -8.18
CA HIS A 44 11.42 -5.35 -9.36
C HIS A 44 12.52 -6.40 -9.09
N GLY A 45 12.68 -6.86 -7.84
CA GLY A 45 13.66 -7.89 -7.49
C GLY A 45 15.11 -7.42 -7.62
N HIS A 46 15.40 -6.17 -7.24
CA HIS A 46 16.75 -5.62 -7.20
C HIS A 46 17.69 -6.50 -6.37
N ALA A 47 18.88 -6.77 -6.89
CA ALA A 47 19.82 -7.72 -6.27
C ALA A 47 20.35 -7.25 -4.90
N ASP A 48 20.38 -5.95 -4.64
CA ASP A 48 20.80 -5.37 -3.37
C ASP A 48 19.62 -5.12 -2.41
N GLY A 49 18.43 -5.62 -2.75
CA GLY A 49 17.24 -5.50 -1.90
C GLY A 49 16.66 -4.08 -1.81
N ARG A 50 17.10 -3.14 -2.67
CA ARG A 50 16.52 -1.79 -2.65
C ARG A 50 15.04 -1.83 -2.96
N GLN A 51 14.31 -0.89 -2.37
CA GLN A 51 12.87 -0.85 -2.42
C GLN A 51 12.41 0.06 -3.56
N ASP A 52 11.33 -0.32 -4.23
CA ASP A 52 10.58 0.51 -5.17
C ASP A 52 9.52 1.34 -4.43
N TYR A 53 9.11 2.46 -5.04
CA TYR A 53 7.93 3.19 -4.58
C TYR A 53 6.67 2.56 -5.18
N VAL A 54 5.71 2.25 -4.33
CA VAL A 54 4.52 1.48 -4.71
C VAL A 54 3.25 2.23 -4.33
N TRP A 55 2.34 2.36 -5.29
CA TRP A 55 0.97 2.82 -5.07
C TRP A 55 -0.01 1.67 -5.25
N THR A 56 -0.78 1.36 -4.20
CA THR A 56 -1.93 0.46 -4.28
C THR A 56 -3.21 1.29 -4.37
N LEU A 57 -3.90 1.22 -5.50
CA LEU A 57 -5.21 1.84 -5.71
C LEU A 57 -6.25 1.23 -4.76
N SER A 58 -7.33 1.94 -4.45
CA SER A 58 -8.39 1.43 -3.55
C SER A 58 -8.99 0.09 -3.94
N THR A 59 -8.92 -0.27 -5.22
CA THR A 59 -9.39 -1.54 -5.79
C THR A 59 -8.31 -2.62 -5.85
N GLY A 60 -7.12 -2.34 -5.33
CA GLY A 60 -6.03 -3.32 -5.21
C GLY A 60 -5.06 -3.34 -6.39
N LYS A 61 -5.32 -2.59 -7.46
CA LYS A 61 -4.36 -2.40 -8.56
C LYS A 61 -3.07 -1.76 -8.03
N ILE A 62 -1.92 -2.32 -8.42
CA ILE A 62 -0.61 -1.88 -7.96
C ILE A 62 0.16 -1.23 -9.12
N THR A 63 0.61 -0.01 -8.88
CA THR A 63 1.53 0.75 -9.75
C THR A 63 2.85 0.95 -9.01
N VAL A 64 3.96 0.75 -9.72
CA VAL A 64 5.31 0.81 -9.17
C VAL A 64 6.13 1.82 -9.94
N TRP A 65 6.88 2.65 -9.22
CA TRP A 65 7.95 3.48 -9.76
C TRP A 65 9.27 2.79 -9.39
N PRO A 66 9.98 2.21 -10.37
CA PRO A 66 11.17 1.42 -10.10
C PRO A 66 12.28 2.30 -9.50
N ASN A 67 13.02 1.79 -8.52
CA ASN A 67 14.25 2.43 -8.08
C ASN A 67 15.28 2.41 -9.21
N LEU A 68 15.84 3.57 -9.57
CA LEU A 68 16.83 3.70 -10.65
C LEU A 68 18.27 3.47 -10.19
N GLU A 69 18.47 2.92 -9.00
CA GLU A 69 19.80 2.55 -8.46
C GLU A 69 20.74 3.74 -8.22
N LYS A 70 20.19 4.96 -8.23
CA LYS A 70 20.97 6.18 -8.13
C LYS A 70 21.39 6.43 -6.68
N LYS A 71 22.64 6.86 -6.51
CA LYS A 71 23.20 7.30 -5.22
C LYS A 71 22.99 8.79 -4.94
N SER A 72 22.71 9.57 -5.98
CA SER A 72 22.42 10.99 -5.91
C SER A 72 21.59 11.42 -7.11
N VAL A 73 20.79 12.46 -6.96
CA VAL A 73 20.12 13.17 -8.06
C VAL A 73 20.64 14.60 -8.17
N ARG A 74 20.75 15.15 -9.39
CA ARG A 74 21.23 16.52 -9.64
C ARG A 74 20.38 17.24 -10.69
N GLY A 75 19.96 18.46 -10.37
CA GLY A 75 19.14 19.28 -11.26
C GLY A 75 17.67 18.85 -11.27
N ASP A 76 16.86 19.55 -12.05
CA ASP A 76 15.40 19.43 -11.99
C ASP A 76 14.85 18.23 -12.78
N ASP A 77 15.64 17.65 -13.69
CA ASP A 77 15.27 16.53 -14.55
C ASP A 77 15.86 15.18 -14.11
N ASP A 78 16.34 15.08 -12.87
CA ASP A 78 16.96 13.89 -12.32
C ASP A 78 16.19 13.33 -11.12
N TYR A 79 15.81 12.06 -11.22
CA TYR A 79 14.89 11.40 -10.29
C TYR A 79 15.47 10.07 -9.81
N PHE A 80 15.23 9.73 -8.55
CA PHE A 80 15.55 8.41 -7.98
C PHE A 80 14.64 7.30 -8.52
N TRP A 81 13.46 7.67 -9.02
CA TRP A 81 12.42 6.75 -9.41
C TRP A 81 12.15 6.82 -10.92
N GLY A 82 11.97 5.67 -11.55
CA GLY A 82 11.62 5.54 -12.94
C GLY A 82 10.15 5.88 -13.22
N PRO A 83 9.73 5.89 -14.49
CA PRO A 83 8.34 6.11 -14.85
C PRO A 83 7.43 5.02 -14.23
N PRO A 84 6.17 5.36 -13.90
CA PRO A 84 5.23 4.40 -13.31
C PRO A 84 4.95 3.23 -14.24
N LYS A 85 4.86 2.04 -13.65
CA LYS A 85 4.41 0.82 -14.31
C LYS A 85 3.30 0.19 -13.52
N GLU A 86 2.19 -0.15 -14.17
CA GLU A 86 1.23 -1.08 -13.59
C GLU A 86 1.88 -2.46 -13.51
N LEU A 87 2.07 -2.95 -12.29
CA LEU A 87 2.80 -4.20 -12.07
C LEU A 87 1.86 -5.36 -11.79
N TRP A 88 0.71 -5.10 -11.16
CA TRP A 88 -0.19 -6.16 -10.74
C TRP A 88 -1.65 -5.72 -10.59
N THR A 89 -2.55 -6.65 -10.91
CA THR A 89 -3.98 -6.62 -10.56
C THR A 89 -4.47 -8.04 -10.33
N SER A 90 -5.42 -8.22 -9.41
CA SER A 90 -6.06 -9.53 -9.19
C SER A 90 -7.16 -9.86 -10.20
N GLY A 91 -7.53 -8.91 -11.07
CA GLY A 91 -8.70 -9.02 -11.96
C GLY A 91 -10.05 -8.77 -11.26
N ARG A 92 -10.05 -8.54 -9.94
CA ARG A 92 -11.22 -8.13 -9.15
C ARG A 92 -10.84 -7.02 -8.16
N ASN A 93 -11.84 -6.39 -7.56
CA ASN A 93 -11.62 -5.38 -6.53
C ASN A 93 -11.23 -6.03 -5.20
N LEU A 94 -9.99 -5.80 -4.78
CA LEU A 94 -9.51 -6.12 -3.43
C LEU A 94 -9.26 -4.81 -2.68
N ASP A 95 -9.73 -4.67 -1.44
CA ASP A 95 -9.45 -3.46 -0.66
C ASP A 95 -7.95 -3.39 -0.39
N ARG A 96 -7.32 -2.26 -0.73
CA ARG A 96 -5.88 -2.05 -0.56
C ARG A 96 -5.37 -2.26 0.86
N ARG A 97 -6.26 -2.13 1.85
CA ARG A 97 -5.96 -2.29 3.29
C ARG A 97 -5.70 -3.75 3.64
N ASP A 98 -6.23 -4.67 2.85
CA ASP A 98 -6.09 -6.12 3.03
C ASP A 98 -4.91 -6.66 2.21
N LEU A 99 -4.24 -5.82 1.43
CA LEU A 99 -3.08 -6.17 0.62
C LEU A 99 -1.77 -5.78 1.30
N HIS A 100 -0.91 -6.77 1.48
CA HIS A 100 0.41 -6.63 2.06
C HIS A 100 1.47 -6.99 1.02
N LEU A 101 2.57 -6.25 1.03
CA LEU A 101 3.74 -6.54 0.24
C LEU A 101 4.77 -7.15 1.18
N VAL A 102 5.18 -8.38 0.91
CA VAL A 102 6.04 -9.16 1.80
C VAL A 102 6.79 -10.19 0.99
N ASP A 103 8.07 -10.40 1.29
CA ASP A 103 8.83 -11.53 0.76
C ASP A 103 8.33 -12.83 1.44
N TRP A 104 7.44 -13.55 0.75
CA TRP A 104 6.75 -14.72 1.28
C TRP A 104 7.57 -15.98 1.09
N ASN A 105 8.25 -16.11 -0.04
CA ASN A 105 9.06 -17.27 -0.43
C ASN A 105 10.56 -17.12 -0.12
N ASN A 106 10.99 -15.98 0.44
CA ASN A 106 12.38 -15.67 0.78
C ASN A 106 13.30 -15.62 -0.44
N ASP A 107 12.82 -15.07 -1.56
CA ASP A 107 13.61 -14.86 -2.78
C ASP A 107 14.22 -13.45 -2.90
N GLY A 108 13.95 -12.59 -1.91
CA GLY A 108 14.44 -11.21 -1.83
C GLY A 108 13.59 -10.20 -2.60
N ALA A 109 12.58 -10.63 -3.36
CA ALA A 109 11.56 -9.79 -3.94
C ALA A 109 10.28 -9.82 -3.08
N CYS A 110 9.50 -8.75 -3.13
CA CYS A 110 8.23 -8.75 -2.42
C CYS A 110 7.14 -9.43 -3.24
N ASP A 111 6.44 -10.36 -2.60
CA ASP A 111 5.20 -10.97 -3.04
C ASP A 111 4.00 -10.13 -2.61
N ILE A 112 2.82 -10.54 -3.06
CA ILE A 112 1.55 -9.92 -2.68
C ILE A 112 0.78 -10.91 -1.82
N ALA A 113 0.46 -10.53 -0.59
CA ALA A 113 -0.42 -11.28 0.29
C ALA A 113 -1.74 -10.52 0.46
N TRP A 114 -2.87 -11.21 0.31
CA TRP A 114 -4.20 -10.71 0.61
C TRP A 114 -4.78 -11.43 1.83
N VAL A 115 -5.25 -10.64 2.79
CA VAL A 115 -5.93 -11.14 3.99
C VAL A 115 -7.44 -11.06 3.81
N ASP A 116 -8.11 -12.20 3.93
CA ASP A 116 -9.56 -12.30 3.82
C ASP A 116 -10.18 -12.43 5.21
N THR A 117 -11.30 -11.75 5.46
CA THR A 117 -12.00 -11.80 6.75
C THR A 117 -12.55 -13.19 7.09
N ASN A 118 -12.67 -14.08 6.10
CA ASN A 118 -13.12 -15.46 6.30
C ASN A 118 -11.95 -16.46 6.29
N ASN A 119 -10.72 -15.99 6.56
CA ASN A 119 -9.50 -16.79 6.54
C ASN A 119 -9.17 -17.45 5.19
N ASN A 120 -9.77 -17.00 4.08
CA ASN A 120 -9.41 -17.45 2.73
C ASN A 120 -8.28 -16.61 2.13
N ASN A 121 -7.20 -16.45 2.90
CA ASN A 121 -6.03 -15.66 2.51
C ASN A 121 -5.42 -16.20 1.21
N ARG A 122 -4.81 -15.32 0.42
CA ARG A 122 -4.14 -15.66 -0.84
C ARG A 122 -2.79 -15.00 -0.96
N VAL A 123 -1.87 -15.66 -1.64
CA VAL A 123 -0.54 -15.13 -1.98
C VAL A 123 -0.33 -15.23 -3.49
N TRP A 124 0.31 -14.22 -4.07
CA TRP A 124 0.81 -14.22 -5.45
C TRP A 124 2.31 -14.01 -5.38
N LEU A 125 3.07 -15.02 -5.85
CA LEU A 125 4.52 -14.93 -5.87
C LEU A 125 4.97 -14.04 -7.03
N ASN A 126 5.95 -13.20 -6.75
CA ASN A 126 6.49 -12.22 -7.65
C ASN A 126 7.69 -12.77 -8.43
N ASN A 127 7.43 -13.24 -9.65
CA ASN A 127 8.49 -13.65 -10.58
C ASN A 127 8.86 -12.52 -11.56
N TYR A 128 8.59 -11.25 -11.22
CA TYR A 128 8.73 -10.16 -12.18
C TYR A 128 10.16 -10.01 -12.72
N LYS A 129 11.18 -10.21 -11.89
CA LYS A 129 12.58 -10.15 -12.31
C LYS A 129 12.94 -11.19 -13.38
N THR A 130 12.34 -12.38 -13.29
CA THR A 130 12.69 -13.54 -14.13
C THR A 130 11.77 -13.68 -15.34
N THR A 131 10.47 -13.49 -15.15
CA THR A 131 9.45 -13.72 -16.17
C THR A 131 8.58 -12.50 -16.47
N GLY A 132 8.68 -11.42 -15.68
CA GLY A 132 7.80 -10.27 -15.79
C GLY A 132 6.37 -10.53 -15.31
N THR A 133 6.13 -11.62 -14.59
CA THR A 133 4.78 -12.07 -14.19
C THR A 133 4.68 -12.43 -12.72
N PHE A 134 3.44 -12.52 -12.23
CA PHE A 134 3.11 -13.07 -10.92
C PHE A 134 2.47 -14.46 -11.11
N THR A 135 2.57 -15.32 -10.10
CA THR A 135 1.82 -16.58 -10.10
C THR A 135 0.31 -16.35 -9.98
N GLY A 136 -0.49 -17.39 -10.17
CA GLY A 136 -1.87 -17.39 -9.70
C GLY A 136 -1.96 -17.33 -8.16
N PRO A 137 -3.14 -17.01 -7.60
CA PRO A 137 -3.35 -16.98 -6.16
C PRO A 137 -3.23 -18.39 -5.57
N THR A 138 -2.38 -18.54 -4.56
CA THR A 138 -2.27 -19.77 -3.78
C THR A 138 -2.71 -19.54 -2.34
N SER A 139 -3.18 -20.59 -1.67
CA SER A 139 -3.35 -20.52 -0.22
C SER A 139 -1.97 -20.38 0.43
N PRO A 140 -1.81 -19.56 1.49
CA PRO A 140 -0.56 -19.47 2.21
C PRO A 140 -0.25 -20.83 2.85
N THR A 141 0.72 -21.56 2.30
CA THR A 141 1.35 -22.69 2.98
C THR A 141 2.32 -22.12 4.01
N GLN A 142 2.41 -22.75 5.20
CA GLN A 142 3.38 -22.33 6.22
C GLN A 142 4.79 -22.32 5.62
N ARG A 143 5.59 -21.30 5.96
CA ARG A 143 7.02 -21.25 5.65
C ARG A 143 7.63 -22.59 6.06
N GLN A 144 8.29 -23.29 5.15
CA GLN A 144 9.25 -24.30 5.58
C GLN A 144 10.37 -23.53 6.26
N SER A 145 10.42 -23.67 7.60
CA SER A 145 11.47 -23.16 8.47
C SER A 145 12.84 -23.72 8.10
#